data_AF-A0A0G4KIQ1-F1
#
_entry.id   AF-A0A0G4KIQ1-F1
#
_cell.length_a   1.000
_cell.length_b   1.000
_cell.length_c   1.000
_cell.angle_alpha   90.00
_cell.angle_beta   90.00
_cell.angle_gamma   90.00
#
_symmetry.space_group_name_H-M   'P 1'
#
loop_
_entity.id
_entity.type
_entity.pdbx_description
1 polymer ?
#
loop_
_entity_poly.entity_id
_entity_poly.type
_entity_poly.pdbx_seq_one_letter_code
_entity_poly.pdbx_strand_id
1 'polypeptide(L)'
;MRVPPPRHALVVVVSLIATILTSLAYREALVETVQSRWKSHETVPTFNGILIKDKVATITDTLFTPHLIPLILYHHAVLGTSWPIVFFTSQTTYDEHLSPNASSPSTSATWRRAVDAGTIETRIVSPEFNLTTRKGVNLYFSHPWLWEQLAPAKHVLVFQADAILCANAHQTVDDFLQYDFIGAPLNDTRKVYNGGLSLRNRSMLLEVLHEGNDWRKDWNTKGTEYGGHGEDYWMSIMMRESMRTCPPSRQRLHSPDSSRGTWIALEGPSATIEYTRRTRRESPKHESGVPRLIYHLPGCSELQTVSQ
;
A
#
# COMPACT_ATOMS: atom_id res chain seq x y z
N MET A 1 64.67 -46.80 -51.05
CA MET A 1 64.18 -45.48 -51.54
C MET A 1 62.91 -45.14 -50.78
N ARG A 2 62.89 -44.08 -49.97
CA ARG A 2 61.68 -43.60 -49.29
C ARG A 2 60.95 -42.65 -50.24
N VAL A 3 59.74 -43.01 -50.65
CA VAL A 3 58.87 -42.15 -51.45
C VAL A 3 58.38 -41.02 -50.53
N PRO A 4 58.62 -39.74 -50.87
CA PRO A 4 58.12 -38.62 -50.08
C PRO A 4 56.58 -38.63 -50.09
N PRO A 5 55.92 -38.31 -48.97
CA PRO A 5 54.46 -38.28 -48.93
C PRO A 5 53.93 -37.28 -49.98
N PRO A 6 52.80 -37.57 -50.63
CA PRO A 6 52.28 -36.74 -51.69
C PRO A 6 52.00 -35.34 -51.13
N ARG A 7 52.61 -34.32 -51.73
CA ARG A 7 52.49 -32.90 -51.33
C ARG A 7 51.03 -32.47 -51.11
N HIS A 8 50.10 -33.09 -51.82
CA HIS A 8 48.66 -32.90 -51.68
C HIS A 8 48.10 -33.32 -50.30
N ALA A 9 48.58 -34.42 -49.72
CA ALA A 9 48.13 -34.86 -48.40
C ALA A 9 48.57 -33.89 -47.29
N LEU A 10 49.78 -33.34 -47.40
CA LEU A 10 50.27 -32.32 -46.46
C LEU A 10 49.42 -31.04 -46.53
N VAL A 11 49.09 -30.59 -47.74
CA VAL A 11 48.25 -29.39 -47.95
C VAL A 11 46.86 -29.59 -47.38
N VAL A 12 46.22 -30.75 -47.61
CA VAL A 12 44.89 -31.06 -47.07
C VAL A 12 44.89 -31.07 -45.54
N VAL A 13 45.91 -31.67 -44.92
CA VAL A 13 46.03 -31.71 -43.45
C VAL A 13 46.23 -30.31 -42.87
N VAL A 14 47.07 -29.48 -43.49
CA VAL A 14 47.28 -28.08 -43.06
C VAL A 14 46.00 -27.25 -43.21
N SER A 15 45.27 -27.41 -44.31
CA SER A 15 43.98 -26.75 -44.51
C SER A 15 42.94 -27.19 -43.47
N LEU A 16 42.85 -28.48 -43.15
CA LEU A 16 41.93 -28.99 -42.11
C LEU A 16 42.29 -28.43 -40.73
N ILE A 17 43.57 -28.42 -40.37
CA ILE A 17 44.03 -27.84 -39.10
C ILE A 17 43.70 -26.35 -39.05
N ALA A 18 43.94 -25.59 -40.12
CA ALA A 18 43.59 -24.17 -40.20
C ALA A 18 42.07 -23.92 -40.07
N THR A 19 41.23 -24.76 -40.68
CA THR A 19 39.77 -24.66 -40.52
C THR A 19 39.30 -24.97 -39.09
N ILE A 20 39.92 -25.96 -38.44
CA ILE A 20 39.59 -26.31 -37.05
C ILE A 20 40.00 -25.17 -36.12
N LEU A 21 41.22 -24.64 -36.27
CA LEU A 21 41.73 -23.54 -35.44
C LEU A 21 40.91 -22.26 -35.61
N THR A 22 40.54 -21.90 -36.84
CA THR A 22 39.66 -20.75 -37.10
C THR A 22 38.25 -20.95 -36.54
N SER A 23 37.69 -22.16 -36.65
CA SER A 23 36.38 -22.47 -36.05
C SER A 23 36.40 -22.38 -34.52
N LEU A 24 37.51 -22.79 -33.89
CA LEU A 24 37.66 -22.77 -32.43
C LEU A 24 37.84 -21.34 -31.92
N ALA A 25 38.69 -20.55 -32.58
CA ALA A 25 38.89 -19.13 -32.26
C ALA A 25 37.59 -18.32 -32.43
N TYR A 26 36.79 -18.60 -33.47
CA TYR A 26 35.50 -17.96 -33.66
C TYR A 26 34.49 -18.30 -32.56
N ARG A 27 34.50 -19.55 -32.07
CA ARG A 27 33.64 -19.96 -30.94
C ARG A 27 34.01 -19.25 -29.66
N GLU A 28 35.30 -19.13 -29.34
CA GLU A 28 35.77 -18.41 -28.15
C GLU A 28 35.36 -16.93 -28.19
N ALA A 29 35.59 -16.25 -29.32
CA ALA A 29 35.18 -14.86 -29.50
C ALA A 29 33.66 -14.66 -29.40
N LEU A 30 32.87 -15.61 -29.93
CA LEU A 30 31.41 -15.57 -29.83
C LEU A 30 30.94 -15.78 -28.37
N VAL A 31 31.57 -16.70 -27.64
CA VAL A 31 31.28 -16.94 -26.22
C VAL A 31 31.64 -15.71 -25.38
N GLU A 32 32.79 -15.08 -25.61
CA GLU A 32 33.18 -13.84 -24.93
C GLU A 32 32.23 -12.68 -25.25
N THR A 33 31.79 -12.56 -26.50
CA THR A 33 30.83 -11.53 -26.93
C THR A 33 29.45 -11.77 -26.30
N VAL A 34 29.00 -13.02 -26.22
CA VAL A 34 27.75 -13.38 -25.54
C VAL A 34 27.90 -13.12 -24.04
N GLN A 35 28.96 -13.58 -23.38
CA GLN A 35 29.20 -13.34 -21.96
C GLN A 35 29.30 -11.85 -21.61
N SER A 36 29.96 -11.04 -22.44
CA SER A 36 30.05 -9.59 -22.22
C SER A 36 28.69 -8.91 -22.40
N ARG A 37 27.90 -9.36 -23.38
CA ARG A 37 26.55 -8.85 -23.61
C ARG A 37 25.59 -9.25 -22.49
N TRP A 38 25.70 -10.47 -21.96
CA TRP A 38 24.96 -10.93 -20.77
C TRP A 38 25.36 -10.12 -19.52
N LYS A 39 26.65 -9.91 -19.26
CA LYS A 39 27.12 -9.03 -18.17
C LYS A 39 26.65 -7.59 -18.32
N SER A 40 26.56 -7.06 -19.54
CA SER A 40 26.02 -5.71 -19.81
C SER A 40 24.50 -5.61 -19.68
N HIS A 41 23.78 -6.73 -19.74
CA HIS A 41 22.34 -6.80 -19.50
C HIS A 41 22.00 -7.01 -18.01
N GLU A 42 22.95 -7.54 -17.24
CA GLU A 42 22.85 -7.68 -15.78
C GLU A 42 23.08 -6.37 -15.02
N THR A 43 23.58 -5.31 -15.68
CA THR A 43 23.53 -3.95 -15.13
C THR A 43 22.14 -3.34 -15.29
N VAL A 44 21.10 -4.07 -14.86
CA VAL A 44 19.91 -3.41 -14.31
C VAL A 44 20.43 -2.69 -13.06
N PRO A 45 20.19 -1.39 -12.87
CA PRO A 45 20.52 -0.77 -11.61
C PRO A 45 19.82 -1.59 -10.53
N THR A 46 20.60 -2.27 -9.69
CA THR A 46 20.09 -2.92 -8.49
C THR A 46 19.48 -1.80 -7.65
N PHE A 47 18.17 -1.63 -7.76
CA PHE A 47 17.43 -0.79 -6.85
C PHE A 47 17.56 -1.48 -5.49
N ASN A 48 18.35 -0.89 -4.60
CA ASN A 48 18.45 -1.31 -3.20
C ASN A 48 17.19 -0.81 -2.45
N GLY A 49 16.02 -1.27 -2.88
CA GLY A 49 14.73 -0.85 -2.33
C GLY A 49 13.56 -1.33 -3.19
N ILE A 50 12.36 -1.27 -2.62
CA ILE A 50 11.15 -1.66 -3.36
C ILE A 50 10.81 -0.63 -4.44
N LEU A 51 10.23 -1.09 -5.55
CA LEU A 51 9.68 -0.18 -6.56
C LEU A 51 8.27 0.24 -6.15
N ILE A 52 8.16 1.42 -5.53
CA ILE A 52 6.85 2.04 -5.26
C ILE A 52 6.36 2.73 -6.54
N LYS A 53 5.14 2.41 -6.99
CA LYS A 53 4.46 3.06 -8.11
C LYS A 53 3.29 3.91 -7.62
N ASP A 54 2.06 3.44 -7.85
CA ASP A 54 0.80 4.07 -7.50
C ASP A 54 0.22 3.56 -6.17
N LYS A 55 0.61 2.35 -5.74
CA LYS A 55 0.09 1.67 -4.56
C LYS A 55 1.22 1.12 -3.69
N VAL A 56 1.02 1.16 -2.37
CA VAL A 56 1.93 0.57 -1.39
C VAL A 56 1.14 0.18 -0.15
N ALA A 57 1.51 -0.92 0.50
CA ALA A 57 1.00 -1.27 1.81
C ALA A 57 2.09 -1.00 2.86
N THR A 58 1.70 -0.60 4.06
CA THR A 58 2.64 -0.24 5.12
C THR A 58 2.17 -0.74 6.46
N ILE A 59 3.15 -1.18 7.25
CA ILE A 59 3.00 -1.55 8.65
C ILE A 59 4.16 -0.96 9.43
N THR A 60 3.87 -0.48 10.63
CA THR A 60 4.87 0.06 11.53
C THR A 60 4.76 -0.63 12.87
N ASP A 61 5.83 -1.30 13.27
CA ASP A 61 5.90 -1.95 14.58
C ASP A 61 7.34 -1.96 15.10
N THR A 62 7.53 -1.41 16.30
CA THR A 62 8.83 -1.37 17.01
C THR A 62 8.92 -2.40 18.12
N LEU A 63 7.86 -3.20 18.32
CA LEU A 63 7.82 -4.30 19.27
C LEU A 63 7.78 -5.60 18.46
N PHE A 64 8.90 -6.32 18.45
CA PHE A 64 8.93 -7.59 17.75
C PHE A 64 8.09 -8.64 18.47
N THR A 65 7.11 -9.21 17.77
CA THR A 65 6.36 -10.39 18.24
C THR A 65 6.53 -11.55 17.26
N PRO A 66 6.45 -12.82 17.72
CA PRO A 66 6.56 -13.98 16.84
C PRO A 66 5.53 -14.03 15.70
N HIS A 67 4.42 -13.29 15.82
CA HIS A 67 3.36 -13.24 14.83
C HIS A 67 3.55 -12.14 13.77
N LEU A 68 4.46 -11.19 13.99
CA LEU A 68 4.64 -10.03 13.12
C LEU A 68 5.05 -10.45 11.69
N ILE A 69 6.09 -11.28 11.54
CA ILE A 69 6.54 -11.74 10.23
C ILE A 69 5.47 -12.60 9.51
N PRO A 70 4.83 -13.59 10.16
CA PRO A 70 3.68 -14.29 9.59
C PRO A 70 2.55 -13.36 9.13
N LEU A 71 2.22 -12.33 9.92
CA LEU A 71 1.16 -11.38 9.58
C LEU A 71 1.49 -10.55 8.33
N ILE A 72 2.73 -10.08 8.22
CA ILE A 72 3.19 -9.32 7.04
C ILE A 72 3.16 -10.22 5.79
N LEU A 73 3.65 -11.46 5.92
CA LEU A 73 3.62 -12.44 4.83
C LEU A 73 2.19 -12.82 4.42
N TYR A 74 1.25 -12.88 5.37
CA TYR A 74 -0.16 -13.07 5.08
C TYR A 74 -0.71 -11.94 4.22
N HIS A 75 -0.49 -10.67 4.63
CA HIS A 75 -0.93 -9.51 3.85
C HIS A 75 -0.28 -9.49 2.46
N HIS A 76 1.02 -9.78 2.37
CA HIS A 76 1.73 -9.90 1.11
C HIS A 76 1.08 -10.95 0.17
N ALA A 77 0.67 -12.10 0.71
CA ALA A 77 0.00 -13.14 -0.06
C ALA A 77 -1.41 -12.74 -0.53
N VAL A 78 -2.17 -12.04 0.31
CA VAL A 78 -3.55 -11.59 -0.03
C VAL A 78 -3.53 -10.46 -1.05
N LEU A 79 -2.61 -9.51 -0.91
CA LEU A 79 -2.53 -8.32 -1.76
C LEU A 79 -1.86 -8.60 -3.11
N GLY A 80 -0.90 -9.54 -3.13
CA GLY A 80 -0.10 -9.84 -4.30
C GLY A 80 0.99 -8.81 -4.58
N THR A 81 1.75 -9.04 -5.65
CA THR A 81 2.97 -8.26 -5.97
C THR A 81 2.71 -6.84 -6.49
N SER A 82 1.45 -6.50 -6.79
CA SER A 82 1.04 -5.14 -7.16
C SER A 82 1.00 -4.18 -5.96
N TRP A 83 1.08 -4.71 -4.74
CA TRP A 83 1.11 -3.97 -3.47
C TRP A 83 2.40 -4.30 -2.73
N PRO A 84 3.53 -3.64 -3.04
CA PRO A 84 4.74 -3.83 -2.26
C PRO A 84 4.51 -3.36 -0.82
N ILE A 85 5.16 -4.01 0.14
CA ILE A 85 5.03 -3.69 1.56
C ILE A 85 6.27 -2.97 2.07
N VAL A 86 6.09 -1.82 2.72
CA VAL A 86 7.11 -1.18 3.55
C VAL A 86 6.83 -1.50 5.01
N PHE A 87 7.75 -2.22 5.64
CA PHE A 87 7.73 -2.46 7.08
C PHE A 87 8.65 -1.47 7.78
N PHE A 88 8.07 -0.58 8.58
CA PHE A 88 8.83 0.33 9.43
C PHE A 88 9.06 -0.27 10.82
N THR A 89 10.31 -0.25 11.29
CA THR A 89 10.66 -0.75 12.62
C THR A 89 11.79 0.05 13.28
N SER A 90 12.15 -0.28 14.52
CA SER A 90 13.27 0.37 15.21
C SER A 90 14.60 -0.25 14.78
N GLN A 91 15.71 0.50 14.91
CA GLN A 91 17.04 -0.04 14.65
C GLN A 91 17.33 -1.28 15.51
N THR A 92 16.98 -1.22 16.79
CA THR A 92 17.12 -2.35 17.73
C THR A 92 16.37 -3.58 17.25
N THR A 93 15.09 -3.44 16.88
CA THR A 93 14.27 -4.54 16.37
C THR A 93 14.85 -5.12 15.09
N TYR A 94 15.33 -4.27 14.18
CA TYR A 94 15.97 -4.72 12.96
C TYR A 94 17.22 -5.54 13.24
N ASP A 95 18.13 -5.03 14.07
CA ASP A 95 19.41 -5.68 14.37
C ASP A 95 19.22 -7.01 15.10
N GLU A 96 18.24 -7.09 16.01
CA GLU A 96 17.97 -8.28 16.80
C GLU A 96 17.23 -9.37 16.02
N HIS A 97 16.36 -9.01 15.06
CA HIS A 97 15.43 -9.97 14.46
C HIS A 97 15.48 -10.09 12.94
N LEU A 98 15.91 -9.06 12.22
CA LEU A 98 15.76 -8.96 10.76
C LEU A 98 17.09 -8.91 10.02
N SER A 99 18.12 -8.39 10.66
CA SER A 99 19.47 -8.27 10.10
C SER A 99 20.02 -9.65 9.71
N PRO A 100 20.70 -9.78 8.56
CA PRO A 100 21.40 -11.01 8.19
C PRO A 100 22.43 -11.47 9.25
N ASN A 101 22.93 -10.52 10.05
CA ASN A 101 23.92 -10.76 11.10
C ASN A 101 23.29 -10.93 12.49
N ALA A 102 21.96 -10.95 12.60
CA ALA A 102 21.28 -11.18 13.87
C ALA A 102 21.67 -12.55 14.44
N SER A 103 21.89 -12.62 15.75
CA SER A 103 22.26 -13.87 16.45
C SER A 103 21.19 -14.96 16.31
N SER A 104 19.94 -14.56 16.11
CA SER A 104 18.80 -15.46 15.90
C SER A 104 17.78 -14.78 14.97
N PRO A 105 18.03 -14.76 13.64
CA PRO A 105 17.16 -14.08 12.70
C PRO A 105 15.76 -14.70 12.76
N SER A 106 14.76 -13.87 13.02
CA SER A 106 13.36 -14.30 13.07
C SER A 106 12.72 -14.32 11.68
N THR A 107 13.53 -14.19 10.63
CA THR A 107 13.12 -14.10 9.24
C THR A 107 13.12 -15.47 8.56
N SER A 108 11.96 -15.87 8.04
CA SER A 108 11.80 -17.14 7.33
C SER A 108 12.42 -17.09 5.92
N ALA A 109 12.60 -18.25 5.27
CA ALA A 109 13.01 -18.29 3.86
C ALA A 109 12.01 -17.55 2.94
N THR A 110 10.73 -17.56 3.28
CA THR A 110 9.70 -16.80 2.54
C THR A 110 9.87 -15.30 2.71
N TRP A 111 10.21 -14.82 3.91
CA TRP A 111 10.56 -13.42 4.14
C TRP A 111 11.73 -12.99 3.26
N ARG A 112 12.85 -13.73 3.31
CA ARG A 112 14.04 -13.42 2.52
C ARG A 112 13.74 -13.37 1.03
N ARG A 113 13.01 -14.35 0.49
CA ARG A 113 12.59 -14.31 -0.92
C ARG A 113 11.75 -13.09 -1.28
N ALA A 114 10.86 -12.62 -0.41
CA ALA A 114 10.06 -11.43 -0.67
C ALA A 114 10.88 -10.14 -0.63
N VAL A 115 11.87 -10.07 0.28
CA VAL A 115 12.85 -8.97 0.32
C VAL A 115 13.75 -8.99 -0.92
N ASP A 116 14.32 -10.15 -1.26
CA ASP A 116 15.18 -10.34 -2.43
C ASP A 116 14.44 -10.04 -3.74
N ALA A 117 13.13 -10.34 -3.79
CA ALA A 117 12.27 -10.01 -4.93
C ALA A 117 11.86 -8.53 -5.00
N GLY A 118 12.20 -7.71 -3.99
CA GLY A 118 11.84 -6.30 -3.93
C GLY A 118 10.33 -6.07 -3.77
N THR A 119 9.60 -7.00 -3.12
CA THR A 119 8.17 -6.85 -2.81
C THR A 119 7.92 -6.52 -1.34
N ILE A 120 8.93 -6.67 -0.48
CA ILE A 120 8.93 -6.21 0.91
C ILE A 120 10.24 -5.44 1.18
N GLU A 121 10.14 -4.26 1.79
CA GLU A 121 11.28 -3.50 2.31
C GLU A 121 11.13 -3.33 3.82
N THR A 122 12.25 -3.35 4.54
CA THR A 122 12.28 -2.86 5.92
C THR A 122 12.94 -1.49 5.97
N ARG A 123 12.31 -0.52 6.63
CA ARG A 123 12.85 0.82 6.86
C ARG A 123 12.90 1.14 8.35
N ILE A 124 13.83 2.00 8.74
CA ILE A 124 14.00 2.41 10.13
C ILE A 124 13.15 3.65 10.39
N VAL A 125 12.33 3.60 11.44
CA VAL A 125 11.57 4.75 11.92
C VAL A 125 12.53 5.82 12.46
N SER A 126 12.25 7.10 12.17
CA SER A 126 13.00 8.22 12.75
C SER A 126 12.96 8.15 14.29
N PRO A 127 14.11 8.30 14.99
CA PRO A 127 14.19 8.17 16.45
C PRO A 127 13.37 9.22 17.22
N GLU A 128 12.86 10.25 16.54
CA GLU A 128 11.97 11.25 17.14
C GLU A 128 10.58 10.69 17.48
N PHE A 129 10.17 9.58 16.85
CA PHE A 129 8.85 8.97 17.07
C PHE A 129 8.90 7.89 18.15
N ASN A 130 8.31 8.18 19.31
CA ASN A 130 8.14 7.17 20.37
C ASN A 130 6.88 6.31 20.16
N LEU A 131 7.01 5.25 19.38
CA LEU A 131 5.91 4.35 19.03
C LEU A 131 5.47 3.40 20.15
N THR A 132 6.12 3.41 21.32
CA THR A 132 5.68 2.64 22.50
C THR A 132 4.49 3.28 23.22
N THR A 133 4.09 4.50 22.82
CA THR A 133 3.00 5.24 23.45
C THR A 133 1.91 5.56 22.43
N ARG A 134 0.65 5.53 22.87
CA ARG A 134 -0.49 5.97 22.04
C ARG A 134 -0.28 7.38 21.49
N LYS A 135 0.27 8.29 22.28
CA LYS A 135 0.56 9.67 21.83
C LYS A 135 1.60 9.67 20.70
N GLY A 136 2.68 8.92 20.83
CA GLY A 136 3.70 8.86 19.78
C GLY A 136 3.24 8.17 18.50
N VAL A 137 2.38 7.15 18.59
CA VAL A 137 1.72 6.55 17.42
C VAL A 137 0.85 7.59 16.68
N ASN A 138 0.05 8.37 17.42
CA ASN A 138 -0.76 9.42 16.79
C ASN A 138 0.11 10.53 16.16
N LEU A 139 1.20 10.93 16.83
CA LEU A 139 2.15 11.88 16.26
C LEU A 139 2.76 11.35 14.97
N TYR A 140 3.13 10.07 14.94
CA TYR A 140 3.72 9.43 13.77
C TYR A 140 2.78 9.43 12.55
N PHE A 141 1.52 9.02 12.73
CA PHE A 141 0.56 8.99 11.62
C PHE A 141 0.11 10.40 11.17
N SER A 142 0.22 11.40 12.03
CA SER A 142 -0.09 12.81 11.72
C SER A 142 1.12 13.61 11.25
N HIS A 143 2.26 12.95 10.98
CA HIS A 143 3.48 13.63 10.54
C HIS A 143 3.74 13.40 9.03
N PRO A 144 4.10 14.44 8.26
CA PRO A 144 4.39 14.31 6.81
C PRO A 144 5.45 13.25 6.50
N TRP A 145 6.47 13.12 7.36
CA TRP A 145 7.60 12.19 7.20
C TRP A 145 7.16 10.79 6.76
N LEU A 146 6.19 10.15 7.43
CA LEU A 146 5.72 8.81 7.08
C LEU A 146 5.25 8.78 5.62
N TRP A 147 4.39 9.72 5.26
CA TRP A 147 3.77 9.78 3.96
C TRP A 147 4.79 10.07 2.87
N GLU A 148 5.76 10.96 3.13
CA GLU A 148 6.88 11.25 2.22
C GLU A 148 7.76 10.03 1.94
N GLN A 149 8.00 9.17 2.94
CA GLN A 149 8.74 7.92 2.72
C GLN A 149 8.03 7.00 1.71
N LEU A 150 6.70 7.11 1.60
CA LEU A 150 5.89 6.26 0.72
C LEU A 150 5.71 6.87 -0.70
N ALA A 151 6.50 7.87 -1.06
CA ALA A 151 6.60 8.38 -2.43
C ALA A 151 6.99 7.28 -3.44
N PRO A 152 6.42 7.25 -4.67
CA PRO A 152 5.38 8.11 -5.23
C PRO A 152 3.93 7.55 -5.14
N ALA A 153 3.65 6.49 -4.37
CA ALA A 153 2.31 5.87 -4.23
C ALA A 153 1.15 6.84 -3.92
N LYS A 154 0.15 6.92 -4.79
CA LYS A 154 -1.07 7.67 -4.48
C LYS A 154 -1.87 6.98 -3.36
N HIS A 155 -1.91 5.65 -3.36
CA HIS A 155 -2.74 4.87 -2.44
C HIS A 155 -1.87 4.11 -1.44
N VAL A 156 -2.15 4.31 -0.16
CA VAL A 156 -1.44 3.67 0.95
C VAL A 156 -2.43 2.82 1.74
N LEU A 157 -2.21 1.52 1.77
CA LEU A 157 -2.90 0.63 2.71
C LEU A 157 -2.10 0.55 4.00
N VAL A 158 -2.63 1.10 5.08
CA VAL A 158 -2.07 0.96 6.43
C VAL A 158 -2.71 -0.26 7.09
N PHE A 159 -1.91 -1.15 7.66
CA PHE A 159 -2.37 -2.22 8.54
C PHE A 159 -1.49 -2.31 9.80
N GLN A 160 -2.12 -2.45 10.95
CA GLN A 160 -1.47 -2.64 12.24
C GLN A 160 -1.44 -4.13 12.63
N ALA A 161 -0.65 -4.47 13.65
CA ALA A 161 -0.43 -5.84 14.07
C ALA A 161 -1.71 -6.59 14.54
N ASP A 162 -2.78 -5.86 14.84
CA ASP A 162 -4.09 -6.34 15.27
C ASP A 162 -5.15 -6.36 14.15
N ALA A 163 -4.75 -6.09 12.90
CA ALA A 163 -5.64 -6.10 11.74
C ALA A 163 -5.26 -7.18 10.71
N ILE A 164 -6.26 -7.72 10.02
CA ILE A 164 -6.06 -8.72 8.97
C ILE A 164 -7.05 -8.55 7.82
N LEU A 165 -6.57 -8.67 6.59
CA LEU A 165 -7.44 -8.78 5.40
C LEU A 165 -8.12 -10.14 5.36
N CYS A 166 -9.38 -10.21 4.91
CA CYS A 166 -10.02 -11.50 4.70
C CYS A 166 -9.61 -12.08 3.35
N ALA A 167 -8.73 -13.10 3.33
CA ALA A 167 -8.31 -13.77 2.09
C ALA A 167 -9.46 -14.42 1.29
N ASN A 168 -10.62 -14.63 1.91
CA ASN A 168 -11.83 -15.18 1.26
C ASN A 168 -12.84 -14.07 0.86
N ALA A 169 -12.44 -12.80 0.92
CA ALA A 169 -13.30 -11.71 0.46
C ALA A 169 -13.50 -11.82 -1.06
N HIS A 170 -14.73 -11.56 -1.52
CA HIS A 170 -15.03 -11.50 -2.96
C HIS A 170 -14.55 -10.19 -3.61
N GLN A 171 -14.19 -9.20 -2.78
CA GLN A 171 -13.65 -7.91 -3.18
C GLN A 171 -12.19 -7.82 -2.76
N THR A 172 -11.43 -7.05 -3.52
CA THR A 172 -10.01 -6.76 -3.29
C THR A 172 -9.83 -5.32 -2.81
N VAL A 173 -8.65 -4.97 -2.29
CA VAL A 173 -8.33 -3.58 -1.93
C VAL A 173 -8.39 -2.65 -3.16
N ASP A 174 -8.12 -3.18 -4.35
CA ASP A 174 -8.17 -2.41 -5.60
C ASP A 174 -9.57 -1.89 -5.95
N ASP A 175 -10.63 -2.58 -5.48
CA ASP A 175 -12.04 -2.17 -5.68
C ASP A 175 -12.42 -0.89 -4.92
N PHE A 176 -11.50 -0.37 -4.11
CA PHE A 176 -11.71 0.76 -3.21
C PHE A 176 -10.76 1.94 -3.48
N LEU A 177 -9.93 1.90 -4.53
CA LEU A 177 -8.95 2.96 -4.82
C LEU A 177 -9.57 4.29 -5.24
N GLN A 178 -10.85 4.32 -5.61
CA GLN A 178 -11.61 5.53 -5.89
C GLN A 178 -11.82 6.42 -4.66
N TYR A 179 -11.63 5.87 -3.46
CA TYR A 179 -11.81 6.58 -2.20
C TYR A 179 -10.49 7.14 -1.68
N ASP A 180 -10.56 8.32 -1.05
CA ASP A 180 -9.38 8.97 -0.50
C ASP A 180 -9.11 8.57 0.95
N PHE A 181 -10.12 8.09 1.66
CA PHE A 181 -9.98 7.60 3.03
C PHE A 181 -11.01 6.52 3.33
N ILE A 182 -10.54 5.38 3.82
CA ILE A 182 -11.35 4.25 4.30
C ILE A 182 -10.78 3.81 5.63
N GLY A 183 -11.64 3.58 6.61
CA GLY A 183 -11.27 2.95 7.86
C GLY A 183 -12.46 2.29 8.54
N ALA A 184 -12.22 1.61 9.65
CA ALA A 184 -13.29 0.91 10.37
C ALA A 184 -14.16 1.97 11.08
N PRO A 185 -15.49 1.90 10.99
CA PRO A 185 -16.35 2.93 11.58
C PRO A 185 -16.17 2.97 13.09
N LEU A 186 -15.90 4.17 13.60
CA LEU A 186 -16.08 4.46 15.01
C LEU A 186 -17.56 4.82 15.24
N ASN A 187 -18.08 4.46 16.41
CA ASN A 187 -19.46 4.77 16.78
C ASN A 187 -19.63 6.27 17.10
N ASP A 188 -19.60 7.10 16.06
CA ASP A 188 -19.71 8.55 16.13
C ASP A 188 -20.56 9.09 14.96
N THR A 189 -21.43 10.05 15.26
CA THR A 189 -22.25 10.76 14.28
C THR A 189 -21.45 11.55 13.23
N ARG A 190 -20.18 11.85 13.52
CA ARG A 190 -19.26 12.63 12.68
C ARG A 190 -18.61 11.79 11.57
N LYS A 191 -18.99 10.52 11.37
CA LYS A 191 -18.39 9.64 10.35
C LYS A 191 -16.86 9.61 10.44
N VAL A 192 -16.39 9.22 11.60
CA VAL A 192 -14.96 9.06 11.88
C VAL A 192 -14.59 7.59 11.88
N TYR A 193 -13.33 7.32 11.59
CA TYR A 193 -12.87 5.97 11.35
C TYR A 193 -11.61 5.66 12.14
N ASN A 194 -11.45 4.38 12.48
CA ASN A 194 -10.24 3.84 13.06
C ASN A 194 -9.21 3.60 11.95
N GLY A 195 -7.96 3.94 12.25
CA GLY A 195 -6.86 3.91 11.30
C GLY A 195 -6.10 2.59 11.19
N GLY A 196 -6.38 1.60 12.06
CA GLY A 196 -5.56 0.39 12.19
C GLY A 196 -5.64 -0.57 11.02
N LEU A 197 -6.71 -0.51 10.23
CA LEU A 197 -6.75 -0.99 8.86
C LEU A 197 -7.42 0.08 8.02
N SER A 198 -6.63 0.79 7.22
CA SER A 198 -7.15 1.93 6.45
C SER A 198 -6.50 2.05 5.09
N LEU A 199 -7.30 2.47 4.11
CA LEU A 199 -6.82 2.88 2.79
C LEU A 199 -6.82 4.40 2.75
N ARG A 200 -5.68 5.02 2.43
CA ARG A 200 -5.51 6.47 2.47
C ARG A 200 -4.85 6.98 1.19
N ASN A 201 -5.36 8.08 0.65
CA ASN A 201 -4.71 8.80 -0.44
C ASN A 201 -3.59 9.67 0.13
N ARG A 202 -2.34 9.32 -0.18
CA ARG A 202 -1.16 10.01 0.35
C ARG A 202 -1.14 11.49 -0.01
N SER A 203 -1.48 11.84 -1.25
CA SER A 203 -1.44 13.23 -1.71
C SER A 203 -2.43 14.10 -0.94
N MET A 204 -3.65 13.60 -0.72
CA MET A 204 -4.66 14.28 0.09
C MET A 204 -4.21 14.43 1.56
N LEU A 205 -3.62 13.39 2.15
CA LEU A 205 -3.08 13.49 3.51
C LEU A 205 -1.98 14.55 3.62
N LEU A 206 -1.04 14.58 2.67
CA LEU A 206 0.03 15.57 2.66
C LEU A 206 -0.52 16.99 2.47
N GLU A 207 -1.54 17.18 1.64
CA GLU A 207 -2.23 18.47 1.49
C GLU A 207 -2.83 18.93 2.81
N VAL A 208 -3.62 18.07 3.47
CA VAL A 208 -4.19 18.33 4.80
C VAL A 208 -3.09 18.72 5.80
N LEU A 209 -1.99 17.98 5.86
CA LEU A 209 -0.91 18.24 6.81
C LEU A 209 -0.14 19.53 6.49
N HIS A 210 -0.02 19.92 5.22
CA HIS A 210 0.69 21.13 4.80
C HIS A 210 -0.14 22.42 4.92
N GLU A 211 -1.47 22.33 5.05
CA GLU A 211 -2.35 23.47 5.35
C GLU A 211 -2.16 24.07 6.76
N GLY A 212 -1.18 23.57 7.53
CA GLY A 212 -0.92 24.00 8.91
C GLY A 212 -1.80 23.29 9.94
N ASN A 213 -2.51 22.24 9.52
CA ASN A 213 -3.24 21.34 10.41
C ASN A 213 -2.24 20.49 11.21
N ASP A 214 -2.39 20.47 12.53
CA ASP A 214 -1.51 19.75 13.44
C ASP A 214 -2.34 19.06 14.51
N TRP A 215 -2.35 17.72 14.49
CA TRP A 215 -3.08 16.90 15.45
C TRP A 215 -2.67 17.20 16.89
N ARG A 216 -1.37 17.40 17.16
CA ARG A 216 -0.87 17.69 18.50
C ARG A 216 -1.37 19.05 18.97
N LYS A 217 -1.35 20.06 18.10
CA LYS A 217 -1.88 21.39 18.41
C LYS A 217 -3.37 21.29 18.71
N ASP A 218 -4.15 20.64 17.85
CA ASP A 218 -5.60 20.53 17.98
C ASP A 218 -5.99 19.72 19.22
N TRP A 219 -5.31 18.61 19.48
CA TRP A 219 -5.48 17.81 20.70
C TRP A 219 -5.33 18.66 21.98
N ASN A 220 -4.36 19.58 22.00
CA ASN A 220 -4.09 20.41 23.18
C ASN A 220 -4.98 21.67 23.28
N THR A 221 -5.45 22.20 22.15
CA THR A 221 -6.13 23.52 22.10
C THR A 221 -7.63 23.43 21.89
N LYS A 222 -8.11 22.41 21.18
CA LYS A 222 -9.52 22.22 20.81
C LYS A 222 -10.17 21.11 21.65
N GLY A 223 -9.84 21.08 22.95
CA GLY A 223 -10.02 19.93 23.84
C GLY A 223 -11.38 19.20 23.80
N THR A 224 -12.52 19.88 23.64
CA THR A 224 -13.83 19.21 23.57
C THR A 224 -14.11 18.55 22.21
N GLU A 225 -13.43 18.98 21.15
CA GLU A 225 -13.65 18.51 19.79
C GLU A 225 -12.76 17.31 19.45
N TYR A 226 -11.49 17.34 19.90
CA TYR A 226 -10.45 16.36 19.59
C TYR A 226 -9.77 15.74 20.82
N GLY A 227 -9.99 16.27 22.03
CA GLY A 227 -9.37 15.73 23.23
C GLY A 227 -9.82 14.30 23.50
N GLY A 228 -8.87 13.37 23.62
CA GLY A 228 -9.14 11.94 23.81
C GLY A 228 -9.12 11.13 22.50
N HIS A 229 -9.24 11.78 21.34
CA HIS A 229 -9.38 11.14 20.03
C HIS A 229 -8.06 10.99 19.24
N GLY A 230 -7.82 9.80 18.71
CA GLY A 230 -6.60 9.48 17.97
C GLY A 230 -6.41 10.32 16.69
N GLU A 231 -5.26 10.13 16.06
CA GLU A 231 -4.95 10.73 14.75
C GLU A 231 -5.99 10.34 13.72
N ASP A 232 -6.41 9.08 13.70
CA ASP A 232 -7.39 8.54 12.77
C ASP A 232 -8.73 9.27 12.80
N TYR A 233 -9.20 9.56 14.01
CA TYR A 233 -10.37 10.38 14.28
C TYR A 233 -10.22 11.80 13.74
N TRP A 234 -9.10 12.45 14.10
CA TRP A 234 -8.79 13.81 13.67
C TRP A 234 -8.65 13.90 12.16
N MET A 235 -7.93 12.97 11.55
CA MET A 235 -7.71 12.88 10.11
C MET A 235 -9.02 12.65 9.36
N SER A 236 -9.93 11.83 9.89
CA SER A 236 -11.27 11.66 9.31
C SER A 236 -12.03 12.98 9.22
N ILE A 237 -11.87 13.87 10.22
CA ILE A 237 -12.49 15.20 10.21
C ILE A 237 -11.78 16.13 9.24
N MET A 238 -10.44 16.19 9.29
CA MET A 238 -9.66 17.06 8.42
C MET A 238 -9.88 16.73 6.94
N MET A 239 -9.80 15.45 6.56
CA MET A 239 -10.07 14.99 5.19
C MET A 239 -11.46 15.40 4.73
N ARG A 240 -12.49 15.27 5.59
CA ARG A 240 -13.84 15.72 5.27
C ARG A 240 -13.93 17.23 5.08
N GLU A 241 -13.22 18.01 5.89
CA GLU A 241 -13.23 19.47 5.80
C GLU A 241 -12.50 19.98 4.56
N SER A 242 -11.33 19.42 4.24
CA SER A 242 -10.60 19.71 2.99
C SER A 242 -11.35 19.22 1.75
N MET A 243 -12.18 18.17 1.86
CA MET A 243 -13.10 17.78 0.77
C MET A 243 -14.28 18.76 0.61
N ARG A 244 -14.71 19.45 1.68
CA ARG A 244 -15.80 20.45 1.62
C ARG A 244 -15.36 21.76 0.98
N THR A 245 -14.06 22.06 0.94
CA THR A 245 -13.51 23.26 0.32
C THR A 245 -13.32 23.12 -1.21
N CYS A 246 -13.53 21.92 -1.78
CA CYS A 246 -13.56 21.65 -3.22
C CYS A 246 -15.00 21.59 -3.79
N PRO A 247 -15.27 22.08 -5.03
CA PRO A 247 -16.63 22.17 -5.56
C PRO A 247 -17.25 20.80 -5.91
N PRO A 248 -18.60 20.63 -5.80
CA PRO A 248 -19.21 19.30 -5.66
C PRO A 248 -19.79 18.69 -6.96
N SER A 249 -19.78 17.37 -7.07
CA SER A 249 -20.86 16.59 -7.73
C SER A 249 -21.38 15.49 -6.80
N ARG A 250 -22.06 14.39 -7.20
CA ARG A 250 -22.84 13.52 -6.27
C ARG A 250 -22.66 12.00 -6.44
N GLN A 251 -22.52 11.23 -5.35
CA GLN A 251 -22.97 9.82 -5.17
C GLN A 251 -22.74 9.22 -3.76
N ARG A 252 -23.48 8.14 -3.44
CA ARG A 252 -23.43 7.36 -2.18
C ARG A 252 -23.66 5.88 -2.54
N LEU A 253 -22.86 4.95 -1.99
CA LEU A 253 -23.09 3.50 -2.10
C LEU A 253 -23.72 2.92 -0.82
N HIS A 254 -24.80 2.15 -0.99
CA HIS A 254 -25.40 1.32 0.04
C HIS A 254 -24.88 -0.13 -0.11
N SER A 255 -24.39 -0.73 0.97
CA SER A 255 -24.25 -2.20 1.06
C SER A 255 -25.61 -2.82 1.39
N PRO A 256 -26.09 -3.86 0.67
CA PRO A 256 -27.38 -4.49 0.94
C PRO A 256 -27.41 -5.41 2.17
N ASP A 257 -26.26 -5.70 2.79
CA ASP A 257 -26.16 -6.71 3.85
C ASP A 257 -25.58 -6.10 5.14
N SER A 258 -26.47 -5.79 6.08
CA SER A 258 -26.14 -5.21 7.39
C SER A 258 -25.58 -6.21 8.40
N SER A 259 -25.12 -7.39 7.98
CA SER A 259 -24.64 -8.45 8.89
C SER A 259 -23.13 -8.74 8.81
N ARG A 260 -22.37 -8.06 7.94
CA ARG A 260 -20.91 -8.22 7.82
C ARG A 260 -20.22 -6.86 7.93
N GLY A 261 -19.10 -6.82 8.67
CA GLY A 261 -18.38 -5.62 9.09
C GLY A 261 -18.42 -4.48 8.06
N THR A 262 -19.09 -3.39 8.44
CA THR A 262 -19.37 -2.28 7.53
C THR A 262 -18.16 -1.36 7.48
N TRP A 263 -17.49 -1.25 6.34
CA TRP A 263 -16.54 -0.18 6.09
C TRP A 263 -17.30 1.02 5.52
N ILE A 264 -16.85 2.23 5.83
CA ILE A 264 -17.41 3.45 5.26
C ILE A 264 -16.24 4.23 4.68
N ALA A 265 -16.44 4.75 3.46
CA ALA A 265 -15.43 5.44 2.70
C ALA A 265 -15.79 6.92 2.51
N LEU A 266 -14.78 7.78 2.50
CA LEU A 266 -14.88 9.17 2.07
C LEU A 266 -14.44 9.26 0.61
N GLU A 267 -15.36 9.64 -0.27
CA GLU A 267 -15.06 10.00 -1.67
C GLU A 267 -14.64 11.46 -1.74
N GLY A 268 -13.56 11.75 -2.46
CA GLY A 268 -13.41 13.03 -3.16
C GLY A 268 -14.56 13.22 -4.17
N PRO A 269 -14.68 14.43 -4.74
CA PRO A 269 -15.94 15.16 -4.86
C PRO A 269 -17.16 14.30 -5.24
N SER A 270 -17.99 13.91 -4.25
CA SER A 270 -19.39 13.58 -4.48
C SER A 270 -20.32 13.43 -3.24
N ALA A 271 -21.35 14.31 -3.13
CA ALA A 271 -22.62 14.25 -2.36
C ALA A 271 -22.76 14.59 -0.85
N THR A 272 -23.91 15.25 -0.60
CA THR A 272 -24.55 15.67 0.66
C THR A 272 -25.33 14.54 1.36
N ILE A 273 -25.53 14.63 2.70
CA ILE A 273 -26.40 13.73 3.48
C ILE A 273 -27.61 14.45 4.07
N GLU A 274 -28.79 13.86 3.84
CA GLU A 274 -30.04 14.10 4.56
C GLU A 274 -30.18 13.10 5.73
N TYR A 275 -30.67 13.58 6.88
CA TYR A 275 -30.66 12.90 8.18
C TYR A 275 -32.03 12.30 8.50
N THR A 276 -32.12 10.98 8.70
CA THR A 276 -33.28 10.38 9.38
C THR A 276 -32.84 9.44 10.49
N ARG A 277 -33.07 9.90 11.72
CA ARG A 277 -32.93 9.20 12.99
C ARG A 277 -34.08 8.19 13.11
N ARG A 278 -33.80 6.91 13.41
CA ARG A 278 -34.80 6.01 14.00
C ARG A 278 -34.27 5.33 15.25
N THR A 279 -35.04 5.50 16.32
CA THR A 279 -34.89 4.95 17.66
C THR A 279 -35.41 3.50 17.73
N ARG A 280 -34.60 2.63 18.35
CA ARG A 280 -34.84 1.38 19.11
C ARG A 280 -36.21 0.63 19.02
N ARG A 281 -36.06 -0.71 18.98
CA ARG A 281 -36.93 -1.87 19.38
C ARG A 281 -38.05 -2.28 18.43
N GLU A 282 -37.89 -3.47 17.82
CA GLU A 282 -38.64 -4.72 18.06
C GLU A 282 -38.22 -5.79 17.03
N SER A 283 -37.95 -7.02 17.49
CA SER A 283 -38.14 -8.24 16.68
C SER A 283 -39.58 -8.68 16.94
N PRO A 284 -40.38 -9.18 15.96
CA PRO A 284 -40.07 -10.48 15.35
C PRO A 284 -40.68 -10.77 13.93
N LYS A 285 -40.37 -12.00 13.46
CA LYS A 285 -41.07 -12.88 12.50
C LYS A 285 -40.66 -12.86 11.01
N HIS A 286 -40.41 -14.08 10.58
CA HIS A 286 -40.22 -14.58 9.22
C HIS A 286 -41.54 -14.44 8.46
N GLU A 287 -41.58 -13.63 7.40
CA GLU A 287 -42.61 -13.72 6.36
C GLU A 287 -42.02 -13.21 5.04
N SER A 288 -42.12 -14.05 4.03
CA SER A 288 -41.76 -13.79 2.64
C SER A 288 -42.65 -12.69 2.06
N GLY A 289 -42.07 -11.55 1.69
CA GLY A 289 -42.81 -10.49 1.01
C GLY A 289 -41.89 -9.34 0.62
N VAL A 290 -41.73 -9.13 -0.68
CA VAL A 290 -41.04 -7.96 -1.25
C VAL A 290 -41.72 -6.67 -0.77
N PRO A 291 -41.01 -5.69 -0.18
CA PRO A 291 -41.58 -4.36 0.01
C PRO A 291 -41.21 -3.44 -1.17
N ARG A 292 -42.25 -2.89 -1.81
CA ARG A 292 -42.21 -1.77 -2.78
C ARG A 292 -42.35 -0.41 -2.07
N LEU A 293 -41.70 0.62 -2.65
CA LEU A 293 -42.05 2.07 -2.73
C LEU A 293 -42.12 2.89 -1.40
N ILE A 294 -41.74 4.19 -1.31
CA ILE A 294 -42.51 5.41 -1.71
C ILE A 294 -41.70 6.72 -1.43
N TYR A 295 -41.56 7.58 -2.47
CA TYR A 295 -41.54 9.07 -2.66
C TYR A 295 -40.83 10.11 -1.73
N HIS A 296 -40.25 11.17 -2.34
CA HIS A 296 -40.81 12.54 -2.59
C HIS A 296 -39.75 13.68 -2.52
N LEU A 297 -39.80 14.68 -3.42
CA LEU A 297 -39.02 15.94 -3.36
C LEU A 297 -39.89 17.13 -3.80
N PRO A 298 -40.02 18.21 -3.00
CA PRO A 298 -40.48 19.52 -3.46
C PRO A 298 -39.33 20.56 -3.53
N GLY A 299 -39.17 21.17 -4.72
CA GLY A 299 -39.04 22.62 -4.95
C GLY A 299 -37.80 23.42 -4.51
N CYS A 300 -37.17 24.07 -5.50
CA CYS A 300 -36.79 25.51 -5.62
C CYS A 300 -35.38 25.69 -6.22
N SER A 301 -35.07 26.63 -7.12
CA SER A 301 -35.82 27.47 -8.07
C SER A 301 -34.76 28.30 -8.82
N GLU A 302 -35.02 28.58 -10.10
CA GLU A 302 -34.52 29.69 -10.92
C GLU A 302 -33.01 29.97 -11.04
N LEU A 303 -32.50 29.85 -12.27
CA LEU A 303 -31.71 30.92 -12.88
C LEU A 303 -31.98 30.92 -14.39
N GLN A 304 -32.38 32.10 -14.86
CA GLN A 304 -32.68 32.46 -16.23
C GLN A 304 -31.50 32.21 -17.17
N THR A 305 -31.78 31.84 -18.42
CA THR A 305 -31.15 32.41 -19.63
C THR A 305 -31.91 31.92 -20.87
N VAL A 306 -32.69 32.83 -21.48
CA VAL A 306 -32.49 33.40 -22.83
C VAL A 306 -33.34 32.70 -23.90
N SER A 307 -34.23 33.52 -24.45
CA SER A 307 -35.13 33.31 -25.58
C SER A 307 -34.48 32.70 -26.83
N GLN A 308 -35.18 31.77 -27.46
CA GLN A 308 -35.80 31.98 -28.78
C GLN A 308 -37.19 31.33 -28.79
#